data_AF-A0A7G6SQ06-F1
#
_entry.id   AF-A0A7G6SQ06-F1
#
_cell.length_a   1.000
_cell.length_b   1.000
_cell.length_c   1.000
_cell.angle_alpha   90.00
_cell.angle_beta   90.00
_cell.angle_gamma   90.00
#
_symmetry.space_group_name_H-M   'P 1'
#
loop_
_entity.id
_entity.type
_entity.pdbx_description
1 polymer ?
#
loop_
_entity_poly.entity_id
_entity_poly.type
_entity_poly.pdbx_seq_one_letter_code
_entity_poly.pdbx_strand_id
1 'polypeptide(L)' 'MTEKTCAACDCQLDANPIRVKVGGKTVEVCCEECAKALNEAGASAAGASED' A
#
# COMPACT_ATOMS: atom_id res chain seq x y z
N MET A 1 -18.89 -11.26 -2.77
CA MET A 1 -17.59 -11.10 -3.44
C MET A 1 -16.70 -10.37 -2.46
N THR A 2 -15.48 -10.83 -2.20
CA THR A 2 -14.56 -10.05 -1.36
C THR A 2 -13.98 -8.95 -2.23
N GLU A 3 -14.67 -7.81 -2.26
CA GLU A 3 -14.21 -6.62 -2.98
C GLU A 3 -12.92 -6.16 -2.33
N LYS A 4 -11.83 -6.20 -3.10
CA LYS A 4 -10.55 -5.66 -2.66
C LYS A 4 -10.63 -4.14 -2.84
N THR A 5 -10.16 -3.41 -1.84
CA THR A 5 -10.10 -1.95 -1.88
C THR A 5 -8.66 -1.49 -1.80
N CYS A 6 -8.41 -0.29 -2.33
CA CYS A 6 -7.07 0.26 -2.41
C CYS A 6 -6.64 0.68 -1.01
N ALA A 7 -5.50 0.17 -0.55
CA ALA A 7 -5.01 0.53 0.78
C ALA A 7 -4.64 2.01 0.96
N ALA A 8 -4.58 2.80 -0.13
CA ALA A 8 -4.27 4.23 -0.10
C ALA A 8 -5.51 5.13 -0.21
N CYS A 9 -6.49 4.76 -1.04
CA CYS A 9 -7.63 5.61 -1.38
C CYS A 9 -8.99 4.91 -1.26
N ASP A 10 -9.02 3.69 -0.74
CA ASP A 10 -10.20 2.85 -0.52
C ASP A 10 -11.08 2.59 -1.76
N CYS A 11 -10.59 2.92 -2.95
CA CYS A 11 -11.27 2.67 -4.20
C CYS A 11 -11.27 1.18 -4.55
N GLN A 12 -12.27 0.72 -5.30
CA GLN A 12 -12.36 -0.67 -5.73
C GLN A 12 -11.13 -1.06 -6.56
N LEU A 13 -10.52 -2.18 -6.20
CA LEU A 13 -9.43 -2.77 -6.97
C LEU A 13 -9.97 -3.60 -8.12
N ASP A 14 -9.42 -3.36 -9.30
CA ASP A 14 -9.57 -4.22 -10.45
C ASP A 14 -8.88 -5.59 -10.27
N ALA A 15 -9.08 -6.47 -11.24
CA ALA A 15 -8.49 -7.82 -11.25
C ALA A 15 -6.95 -7.83 -11.22
N ASN A 16 -6.29 -6.72 -11.60
CA ASN A 16 -4.83 -6.58 -11.63
C ASN A 16 -4.35 -5.46 -10.70
N PRO A 17 -4.40 -5.65 -9.38
CA PRO A 17 -3.89 -4.67 -8.45
C PRO A 17 -2.36 -4.73 -8.36
N ILE A 18 -1.74 -3.60 -8.03
CA ILE A 18 -0.31 -3.51 -7.79
C ILE A 18 -0.04 -3.90 -6.33
N ARG A 19 0.91 -4.82 -6.11
CA ARG A 19 1.28 -5.29 -4.77
C ARG A 19 2.53 -4.58 -4.30
N VAL A 20 2.45 -3.88 -3.17
CA VAL A 20 3.60 -3.21 -2.56
C VAL A 20 3.82 -3.68 -1.13
N LYS A 21 5.08 -3.63 -0.69
CA LYS A 21 5.46 -4.02 0.66
C LYS A 21 5.68 -2.76 1.50
N VAL A 22 4.90 -2.64 2.58
CA VAL A 22 4.82 -1.47 3.46
C VAL A 22 5.00 -1.98 4.89
N GLY A 23 6.09 -1.59 5.57
CA GLY A 23 6.35 -2.03 6.95
C GLY A 23 6.34 -3.56 7.12
N GLY A 24 6.84 -4.30 6.13
CA GLY A 24 6.85 -5.77 6.13
C GLY A 24 5.53 -6.45 5.73
N LYS A 25 4.43 -5.69 5.57
CA LYS A 25 3.13 -6.21 5.09
C LYS A 25 2.96 -5.97 3.60
N THR A 26 2.41 -6.94 2.88
CA THR A 26 2.05 -6.76 1.47
C THR A 26 0.63 -6.20 1.38
N VAL A 27 0.48 -5.06 0.72
CA VAL A 27 -0.81 -4.41 0.47
C VAL A 27 -1.04 -4.22 -1.02
N GLU A 28 -2.30 -4.06 -1.41
CA GLU A 28 -2.73 -3.96 -2.80
C GLU A 28 -3.25 -2.54 -3.09
N VAL A 29 -2.91 -1.98 -4.24
CA VAL A 29 -3.33 -0.62 -4.67
C VAL A 29 -3.82 -0.58 -6.12
N CYS A 30 -4.59 0.47 -6.44
CA CYS A 30 -5.15 0.67 -7.77
C CYS A 30 -4.17 1.30 -8.78
N CYS A 31 -3.13 2.01 -8.34
CA CYS A 31 -2.19 2.71 -9.23
C CYS A 31 -0.79 2.89 -8.61
N GLU A 32 0.19 3.23 -9.44
CA GLU A 32 1.58 3.44 -9.03
C GLU A 32 1.75 4.60 -8.04
N GLU A 33 0.96 5.66 -8.17
CA GLU A 33 0.93 6.78 -7.22
C GLU A 33 0.55 6.31 -5.81
N CYS A 34 -0.50 5.49 -5.69
CA CYS A 34 -0.90 4.90 -4.41
C CYS A 34 0.18 3.96 -3.85
N ALA A 35 0.84 3.19 -4.72
CA ALA A 35 1.95 2.32 -4.36
C ALA A 35 3.12 3.13 -3.78
N LYS A 36 3.49 4.21 -4.47
CA LYS A 36 4.59 5.10 -4.08
C LYS A 36 4.29 5.82 -2.76
N ALA A 37 3.10 6.40 -2.62
CA ALA A 37 2.68 7.06 -1.38
C ALA A 37 2.73 6.12 -0.16
N LEU A 38 2.21 4.89 -0.30
CA LEU A 38 2.28 3.89 0.76
C LEU A 38 3.71 3.41 1.03
N ASN A 39 4.54 3.27 -0.01
CA ASN A 39 5.94 2.88 0.16
C ASN A 39 6.73 3.95 0.91
N GLU A 40 6.55 5.23 0.59
CA GLU A 40 7.16 6.37 1.29
C GLU A 40 6.71 6.44 2.76
N ALA A 41 5.42 6.26 3.02
CA ALA A 41 4.88 6.20 4.38
C ALA A 41 5.40 4.99 5.17
N GLY A 42 5.49 3.82 4.53
CA GLY A 42 6.00 2.59 5.16
C GLY A 42 7.51 2.56 5.36
N ALA A 43 8.27 3.21 4.48
CA ALA A 43 9.72 3.39 4.63
C ALA A 43 10.04 4.26 5.83
N SER A 44 9.25 5.32 6.04
CA SER A 44 9.38 6.21 7.19
C SER A 44 9.10 5.48 8.52
N ALA A 45 8.15 4.53 8.53
CA ALA A 45 7.84 3.73 9.72
C ALA A 45 8.86 2.61 10.01
N ALA A 46 9.57 2.12 8.99
CA ALA A 46 10.58 1.06 9.16
C ALA A 46 11.96 1.58 9.63
N GLY A 47 12.20 2.89 9.50
CA GLY A 47 13.43 3.55 9.93
C GLY A 47 13.33 4.27 11.29
N ALA A 48 12.13 4.42 11.87
CA ALA A 48 11.93 5.08 13.15
C ALA A 48 11.88 4.06 14.30
N SER A 49 13.01 3.40 14.54
CA SER A 49 13.37 2.93 15.90
C SER A 49 14.46 3.88 16.37
N GLU A 50 14.11 4.88 17.17
CA GLU A 50 14.98 5.79 17.97
C GLU A 50 14.02 6.84 18.58
N ASP A 51 13.30 6.52 19.67
CA ASP A 51 13.71 6.57 21.10
C ASP A 51 14.13 7.97 21.56
#